data_AF-A0AAJ0U3G2-F1
#
_entry.id   AF-A0AAJ0U3G2-F1
#
_cell.length_a   1.000
_cell.length_b   1.000
_cell.length_c   1.000
_cell.angle_alpha   90.00
_cell.angle_beta   90.00
_cell.angle_gamma   90.00
#
_symmetry.space_group_name_H-M   'P 1'
#
loop_
_entity.id
_entity.type
_entity.pdbx_description
1 polymer ?
#
loop_
_entity_poly.entity_id
_entity_poly.type
_entity_poly.pdbx_seq_one_letter_code
_entity_poly.pdbx_strand_id
1 'polypeptide(L)'
;MMRILKRLLLALTLAFSLAPAVADPLPSWSDAPAKQAITDFVDAVTTEGSEDFVPVPERIAVFDNDGTLWVEQPMYTQLAFVLDRLKEMASEHPEWQEQQPYKAALEGDQEALGEAGMEGLMKLLMATHAGMTSAEFAGLAADWIGTARHPRFERPYTELVYQPMLELLEYLRANGFKTYIVSGGGIAFMRPWTEQVYGIPPEQVVGSQIELAYEVQDGKPVIVRQPEIAFIDDKAGKPVGIMRHIGRRPLLAFGNSDGDYQMLEWTTAGPGSRLGLLLHHDDGEREYAYDRESHFGRLDRGLDDAAEKGWQIVSMKRDWASVFPNAGPQAGQ
;
A
#
# COMPACT_ATOMS: atom_id res chain seq x y z
N MET A 1 -61.69 45.73 44.58
CA MET A 1 -60.63 46.37 43.77
C MET A 1 -59.30 45.79 44.25
N MET A 2 -58.54 45.01 43.45
CA MET A 2 -57.59 45.42 42.39
C MET A 2 -56.24 45.87 43.02
N ARG A 3 -55.04 45.27 42.83
CA ARG A 3 -54.44 44.30 41.85
C ARG A 3 -53.41 43.35 42.56
N ILE A 4 -53.08 42.13 42.10
CA ILE A 4 -51.98 41.70 41.16
C ILE A 4 -50.59 42.26 41.59
N LEU A 5 -49.50 41.49 41.82
CA LEU A 5 -48.81 40.55 40.91
C LEU A 5 -47.87 39.54 41.61
N LYS A 6 -47.76 38.30 41.09
CA LYS A 6 -46.74 37.31 41.48
C LYS A 6 -45.37 37.65 40.85
N ARG A 7 -44.25 37.43 41.55
CA ARG A 7 -42.91 37.31 40.93
C ARG A 7 -42.19 36.07 41.45
N LEU A 8 -42.36 34.97 40.74
CA LEU A 8 -41.50 33.78 40.85
C LEU A 8 -40.39 33.97 39.81
N LEU A 9 -39.12 34.07 40.24
CA LEU A 9 -37.99 34.13 39.32
C LEU A 9 -37.60 32.69 38.95
N LEU A 10 -38.06 32.21 37.79
CA LEU A 10 -37.63 30.92 37.25
C LEU A 10 -36.37 31.14 36.41
N ALA A 11 -35.19 30.89 37.00
CA ALA A 11 -33.93 30.93 36.27
C ALA A 11 -33.82 29.69 35.38
N LEU A 12 -34.12 29.86 34.09
CA LEU A 12 -33.99 28.79 33.10
C LEU A 12 -32.51 28.69 32.66
N THR A 13 -31.71 27.90 33.39
CA THR A 13 -30.35 27.54 32.96
C THR A 13 -30.41 26.62 31.75
N LEU A 14 -30.24 27.19 30.57
CA LEU A 14 -30.14 26.45 29.32
C LEU A 14 -28.76 25.76 29.26
N ALA A 15 -28.68 24.52 29.75
CA ALA A 15 -27.48 23.70 29.63
C ALA A 15 -27.37 23.22 28.17
N PHE A 16 -26.62 23.95 27.35
CA PHE A 16 -26.15 23.45 26.06
C PHE A 16 -25.13 22.34 26.32
N SER A 17 -25.57 21.08 26.22
CA SER A 17 -24.67 19.94 26.12
C SER A 17 -23.91 20.04 24.79
N LEU A 18 -22.71 20.63 24.84
CA LEU A 18 -21.73 20.46 23.78
C LEU A 18 -21.36 18.97 23.75
N ALA A 19 -21.98 18.23 22.83
CA ALA A 19 -21.44 16.94 22.43
C ALA A 19 -20.00 17.18 21.96
N PRO A 20 -19.01 16.33 22.34
CA PRO A 20 -17.69 16.44 21.77
C PRO A 20 -17.82 16.29 20.26
N ALA A 21 -17.20 17.21 19.50
CA ALA A 21 -17.07 17.02 18.07
C ALA A 21 -16.31 15.71 17.86
N VAL A 22 -16.94 14.75 17.19
CA VAL A 22 -16.25 13.55 16.72
C VAL A 22 -15.14 14.06 15.80
N ALA A 23 -13.89 13.75 16.14
CA ALA A 23 -12.77 14.09 15.28
C ALA A 23 -12.97 13.37 13.94
N ASP A 24 -12.79 14.10 12.84
CA ASP A 24 -12.86 13.51 11.50
C ASP A 24 -11.84 12.35 11.43
N PRO A 25 -12.28 11.10 11.17
CA PRO A 25 -11.37 9.96 11.13
C PRO A 25 -10.48 9.95 9.88
N LEU A 26 -10.81 10.76 8.86
CA LEU A 26 -10.15 10.80 7.56
C LEU A 26 -9.88 12.27 7.14
N PRO A 27 -9.13 13.06 7.94
CA PRO A 27 -9.03 14.52 7.80
C PRO A 27 -8.30 15.00 6.54
N SER A 28 -7.46 14.16 5.91
CA SER A 28 -6.83 14.47 4.62
C SER A 28 -7.66 13.99 3.43
N TRP A 29 -8.78 13.32 3.65
CA TRP A 29 -9.79 13.05 2.62
C TRP A 29 -10.77 14.22 2.54
N SER A 30 -10.94 14.76 1.33
CA SER A 30 -12.00 15.73 1.01
C SER A 30 -13.37 15.12 1.29
N ASP A 31 -14.35 15.97 1.61
CA ASP A 31 -15.76 15.56 1.76
C ASP A 31 -16.37 15.24 0.38
N ALA A 32 -16.01 14.07 -0.14
CA ALA A 32 -16.27 13.58 -1.49
C ALA A 32 -16.82 12.14 -1.44
N PRO A 33 -17.43 11.63 -2.54
CA PRO A 33 -18.06 10.30 -2.56
C PRO A 33 -17.16 9.15 -2.11
N ALA A 34 -15.84 9.23 -2.37
CA ALA A 34 -14.88 8.23 -1.91
C ALA A 34 -14.80 8.12 -0.38
N LYS A 35 -14.70 9.25 0.34
CA LYS A 35 -14.68 9.30 1.80
C LYS A 35 -15.98 8.73 2.39
N GLN A 36 -17.12 9.13 1.82
CA GLN A 36 -18.44 8.65 2.24
C GLN A 36 -18.58 7.13 2.02
N ALA A 37 -18.17 6.61 0.87
CA ALA A 37 -18.23 5.17 0.58
C ALA A 37 -17.37 4.34 1.54
N ILE A 38 -16.22 4.85 1.96
CA ILE A 38 -15.37 4.23 2.99
C ILE A 38 -16.08 4.21 4.35
N THR A 39 -16.60 5.35 4.82
CA THR A 39 -17.23 5.44 6.14
C THR A 39 -18.53 4.65 6.21
N ASP A 40 -19.38 4.73 5.18
CA ASP A 40 -20.66 3.99 5.11
C ASP A 40 -20.42 2.48 5.13
N PHE A 41 -19.41 2.01 4.37
CA PHE A 41 -19.02 0.61 4.36
C PHE A 41 -18.52 0.13 5.72
N VAL A 42 -17.65 0.90 6.39
CA VAL A 42 -17.12 0.55 7.72
C VAL A 42 -18.24 0.55 8.75
N ASP A 43 -19.10 1.56 8.78
CA ASP A 43 -20.24 1.62 9.71
C ASP A 43 -21.20 0.43 9.48
N ALA A 44 -21.49 0.08 8.23
CA ALA A 44 -22.36 -1.04 7.87
C ALA A 44 -21.81 -2.40 8.36
N VAL A 45 -20.51 -2.68 8.21
CA VAL A 45 -19.92 -3.96 8.61
C VAL A 45 -19.46 -4.02 10.06
N THR A 46 -19.41 -2.88 10.77
CA THR A 46 -18.96 -2.86 12.18
C THR A 46 -20.04 -2.58 13.22
N THR A 47 -21.18 -2.00 12.84
CA THR A 47 -22.30 -1.70 13.76
C THR A 47 -23.04 -2.97 14.19
N GLU A 48 -23.04 -3.27 15.49
CA GLU A 48 -23.78 -4.41 16.04
C GLU A 48 -25.29 -4.30 15.73
N GLY A 49 -25.85 -5.36 15.14
CA GLY A 49 -27.26 -5.40 14.71
C GLY A 49 -27.51 -4.91 13.28
N SER A 50 -26.50 -4.45 12.55
CA SER A 50 -26.54 -4.27 11.10
C SER A 50 -26.77 -5.61 10.39
N GLU A 51 -27.49 -5.61 9.27
CA GLU A 51 -27.64 -6.81 8.41
C GLU A 51 -26.32 -7.22 7.76
N ASP A 52 -25.39 -6.27 7.59
CA ASP A 52 -24.04 -6.47 7.04
C ASP A 52 -22.95 -6.68 8.09
N PHE A 53 -23.29 -6.80 9.38
CA PHE A 53 -22.32 -6.91 10.46
C PHE A 53 -21.37 -8.10 10.29
N VAL A 54 -20.05 -7.83 10.27
CA VAL A 54 -19.00 -8.85 10.21
C VAL A 54 -18.23 -8.90 11.55
N PRO A 55 -18.01 -10.07 12.16
CA PRO A 55 -17.27 -10.18 13.41
C PRO A 55 -15.78 -9.84 13.21
N VAL A 56 -15.16 -9.22 14.22
CA VAL A 56 -13.76 -8.73 14.20
C VAL A 56 -12.73 -9.70 13.59
N PRO A 57 -12.72 -11.02 13.86
CA PRO A 57 -11.74 -11.93 13.27
C PRO A 57 -11.77 -12.04 11.73
N GLU A 58 -12.87 -11.63 11.10
CA GLU A 58 -13.15 -11.71 9.67
C GLU A 58 -13.00 -10.37 8.93
N ARG A 59 -12.77 -9.28 9.66
CA ARG A 59 -12.54 -7.94 9.10
C ARG A 59 -11.12 -7.85 8.50
N ILE A 60 -10.99 -8.25 7.24
CA ILE A 60 -9.73 -8.19 6.49
C ILE A 60 -9.83 -7.10 5.41
N ALA A 61 -8.86 -6.20 5.38
CA ALA A 61 -8.66 -5.22 4.32
C ALA A 61 -7.29 -5.47 3.65
N VAL A 62 -7.22 -5.42 2.33
CA VAL A 62 -5.99 -5.60 1.54
C VAL A 62 -5.68 -4.37 0.70
N PHE A 63 -4.40 -4.06 0.57
CA PHE A 63 -3.87 -2.89 -0.15
C PHE A 63 -2.70 -3.33 -1.03
N ASP A 64 -2.57 -2.83 -2.26
CA ASP A 64 -1.23 -2.78 -2.88
C ASP A 64 -0.33 -1.77 -2.13
N ASN A 65 0.97 -1.81 -2.35
CA ASN A 65 1.93 -0.87 -1.81
C ASN A 65 2.37 0.18 -2.85
N ASP A 66 3.02 -0.29 -3.93
CA ASP A 66 3.44 0.57 -5.04
C ASP A 66 2.21 1.22 -5.68
N GLY A 67 2.23 2.54 -5.86
CA GLY A 67 1.10 3.31 -6.40
C GLY A 67 -0.10 3.48 -5.46
N THR A 68 -0.32 2.57 -4.51
CA THR A 68 -1.52 2.60 -3.63
C THR A 68 -1.25 3.15 -2.24
N LEU A 69 -0.09 2.86 -1.63
CA LEU A 69 0.31 3.40 -0.31
C LEU A 69 1.45 4.41 -0.42
N TRP A 70 2.23 4.39 -1.50
CA TRP A 70 3.32 5.32 -1.78
C TRP A 70 3.54 5.54 -3.28
N VAL A 71 4.46 6.45 -3.63
CA VAL A 71 4.87 6.74 -5.01
C VAL A 71 5.57 5.54 -5.67
N GLU A 72 5.21 5.27 -6.92
CA GLU A 72 5.85 4.26 -7.80
C GLU A 72 6.47 4.84 -9.09
N GLN A 73 6.38 6.16 -9.29
CA GLN A 73 7.02 6.87 -10.40
C GLN A 73 8.37 7.44 -9.95
N PRO A 74 9.37 7.66 -10.83
CA PRO A 74 9.40 7.27 -12.24
C PRO A 74 9.65 5.77 -12.45
N MET A 75 9.81 4.99 -11.37
CA MET A 75 9.93 3.54 -11.36
C MET A 75 9.63 2.99 -9.96
N TYR A 76 9.25 1.72 -9.87
CA TYR A 76 9.07 1.02 -8.58
C TYR A 76 10.27 1.21 -7.65
N THR A 77 10.02 1.54 -6.37
CA THR A 77 11.10 1.78 -5.39
C THR A 77 12.01 0.57 -5.22
N GLN A 78 11.47 -0.66 -5.34
CA GLN A 78 12.29 -1.86 -5.33
C GLN A 78 13.18 -2.00 -6.59
N LEU A 79 12.74 -1.52 -7.74
CA LEU A 79 13.59 -1.48 -8.94
C LEU A 79 14.76 -0.53 -8.70
N ALA A 80 14.53 0.66 -8.13
CA ALA A 80 15.62 1.58 -7.76
C ALA A 80 16.67 0.93 -6.84
N PHE A 81 16.23 0.22 -5.78
CA PHE A 81 17.10 -0.59 -4.91
C PHE A 81 17.94 -1.59 -5.71
N VAL A 82 17.32 -2.33 -6.63
CA VAL A 82 17.99 -3.34 -7.46
C VAL A 82 18.98 -2.69 -8.43
N LEU A 83 18.67 -1.53 -9.01
CA LEU A 83 19.58 -0.81 -9.89
C LEU A 83 20.86 -0.36 -9.15
N ASP A 84 20.74 0.09 -7.91
CA ASP A 84 21.93 0.47 -7.12
C ASP A 84 22.76 -0.76 -6.72
N ARG A 85 22.11 -1.84 -6.28
CA ARG A 85 22.77 -3.12 -5.99
C ARG A 85 23.48 -3.72 -7.20
N LEU A 86 22.90 -3.61 -8.40
CA LEU A 86 23.54 -4.02 -9.65
C LEU A 86 24.81 -3.20 -9.93
N LYS A 87 24.78 -1.87 -9.75
CA LYS A 87 25.97 -1.01 -9.94
C LYS A 87 27.09 -1.35 -8.98
N GLU A 88 26.77 -1.63 -7.71
CA GLU A 88 27.75 -2.06 -6.70
C GLU A 88 28.43 -3.38 -7.08
N MET A 89 27.65 -4.35 -7.58
CA MET A 89 28.14 -5.68 -7.95
C MET A 89 28.74 -5.76 -9.37
N ALA A 90 28.52 -4.76 -10.23
CA ALA A 90 28.87 -4.80 -11.66
C ALA A 90 30.35 -5.08 -11.95
N SER A 91 31.27 -4.72 -11.03
CA SER A 91 32.70 -4.98 -11.21
C SER A 91 33.09 -6.47 -11.07
N GLU A 92 32.22 -7.27 -10.45
CA GLU A 92 32.38 -8.72 -10.26
C GLU A 92 31.69 -9.52 -11.38
N HIS A 93 30.82 -8.87 -12.16
CA HIS A 93 29.94 -9.47 -13.18
C HIS A 93 30.11 -8.81 -14.57
N PRO A 94 31.24 -9.03 -15.26
CA PRO A 94 31.50 -8.44 -16.57
C PRO A 94 30.49 -8.86 -17.65
N GLU A 95 29.82 -10.01 -17.50
CA GLU A 95 28.79 -10.51 -18.40
C GLU A 95 27.52 -9.62 -18.44
N TRP A 96 27.24 -8.89 -17.37
CA TRP A 96 26.06 -8.01 -17.28
C TRP A 96 26.13 -6.82 -18.25
N GLN A 97 27.31 -6.47 -18.76
CA GLN A 97 27.49 -5.41 -19.76
C GLN A 97 26.87 -5.75 -21.13
N GLU A 98 26.63 -7.03 -21.42
CA GLU A 98 26.08 -7.49 -22.70
C GLU A 98 24.79 -8.31 -22.56
N GLN A 99 24.46 -8.78 -21.36
CA GLN A 99 23.28 -9.61 -21.12
C GLN A 99 22.08 -8.79 -20.62
N GLN A 100 20.94 -8.88 -21.32
CA GLN A 100 19.67 -8.34 -20.82
C GLN A 100 19.03 -9.25 -19.76
N PRO A 101 18.29 -8.70 -18.77
CA PRO A 101 17.98 -7.28 -18.57
C PRO A 101 19.06 -6.48 -17.78
N TYR A 102 20.20 -7.08 -17.43
CA TYR A 102 21.26 -6.42 -16.65
C TYR A 102 21.88 -5.24 -17.38
N LYS A 103 22.07 -5.35 -18.71
CA LYS A 103 22.58 -4.26 -19.55
C LYS A 103 21.68 -3.01 -19.46
N ALA A 104 20.38 -3.16 -19.71
CA ALA A 104 19.39 -2.08 -19.57
C ALA A 104 19.43 -1.45 -18.17
N ALA A 105 19.54 -2.27 -17.12
CA ALA A 105 19.66 -1.81 -15.74
C ALA A 105 20.93 -0.98 -15.48
N LEU A 106 22.08 -1.38 -16.03
CA LEU A 106 23.36 -0.66 -15.89
C LEU A 106 23.42 0.61 -16.76
N GLU A 107 22.81 0.59 -17.94
CA GLU A 107 22.71 1.74 -18.86
C GLU A 107 21.61 2.74 -18.45
N GLY A 108 20.70 2.34 -17.55
CA GLY A 108 19.60 3.17 -17.06
C GLY A 108 18.39 3.24 -18.00
N ASP A 109 18.26 2.31 -18.94
CA ASP A 109 17.22 2.25 -19.95
C ASP A 109 15.84 1.94 -19.34
N GLN A 110 15.08 3.02 -19.08
CA GLN A 110 13.75 2.93 -18.46
C GLN A 110 12.70 2.27 -19.35
N GLU A 111 12.86 2.34 -20.67
CA GLU A 111 11.90 1.76 -21.62
C GLU A 111 12.04 0.23 -21.58
N ALA A 112 13.26 -0.29 -21.73
CA ALA A 112 13.54 -1.72 -21.64
C ALA A 112 13.24 -2.31 -20.25
N LEU A 113 13.48 -1.56 -19.17
CA LEU A 113 13.10 -1.98 -17.81
C LEU A 113 11.58 -2.01 -17.62
N GLY A 114 10.85 -1.03 -18.16
CA GLY A 114 9.39 -0.98 -18.16
C GLY A 114 8.77 -2.13 -18.95
N GLU A 115 9.30 -2.46 -20.14
CA GLU A 115 8.87 -3.62 -20.93
C GLU A 115 9.13 -4.95 -20.22
N ALA A 116 10.23 -5.08 -19.47
CA ALA A 116 10.57 -6.31 -18.76
C ALA A 116 9.63 -6.58 -17.56
N GLY A 117 9.02 -5.53 -16.99
CA GLY A 117 7.99 -5.61 -15.95
C GLY A 117 8.39 -6.44 -14.72
N MET A 118 7.40 -7.05 -14.07
CA MET A 118 7.60 -7.82 -12.83
C MET A 118 8.50 -9.05 -13.01
N GLU A 119 8.44 -9.73 -14.17
CA GLU A 119 9.32 -10.88 -14.44
C GLU A 119 10.79 -10.44 -14.59
N GLY A 120 11.03 -9.30 -15.25
CA GLY A 120 12.34 -8.66 -15.34
C GLY A 120 12.90 -8.27 -13.97
N LEU A 121 12.09 -7.56 -13.16
CA LEU A 121 12.44 -7.18 -11.80
C LEU A 121 12.81 -8.39 -10.94
N MET A 122 12.02 -9.48 -11.00
CA MET A 122 12.31 -10.72 -10.26
C MET A 122 13.63 -11.38 -10.70
N LYS A 123 13.95 -11.39 -12.01
CA LYS A 123 15.26 -11.90 -12.49
C LYS A 123 16.43 -11.07 -11.97
N LEU A 124 16.33 -9.73 -12.01
CA LEU A 124 17.36 -8.84 -11.48
C LEU A 124 17.53 -9.01 -9.97
N LEU A 125 16.42 -9.15 -9.22
CA LEU A 125 16.41 -9.45 -7.78
C LEU A 125 17.12 -10.76 -7.44
N MET A 126 16.86 -11.83 -8.19
CA MET A 126 17.49 -13.14 -7.98
C MET A 126 19.00 -13.06 -8.20
N ALA A 127 19.46 -12.42 -9.28
CA ALA A 127 20.88 -12.33 -9.60
C ALA A 127 21.69 -11.54 -8.56
N THR A 128 21.07 -10.51 -7.95
CA THR A 128 21.73 -9.64 -6.95
C THR A 128 21.62 -10.14 -5.50
N HIS A 129 20.70 -11.07 -5.20
CA HIS A 129 20.34 -11.42 -3.82
C HIS A 129 20.07 -12.92 -3.55
N ALA A 130 20.44 -13.82 -4.45
CA ALA A 130 20.51 -15.25 -4.15
C ALA A 130 21.80 -15.60 -3.39
N GLY A 131 21.80 -16.71 -2.66
CA GLY A 131 22.94 -17.23 -1.90
C GLY A 131 23.19 -16.58 -0.53
N MET A 132 22.72 -15.35 -0.31
CA MET A 132 22.76 -14.70 1.01
C MET A 132 21.62 -15.17 1.93
N THR A 133 21.77 -14.94 3.24
CA THR A 133 20.69 -15.19 4.20
C THR A 133 19.57 -14.15 4.10
N SER A 134 18.37 -14.52 4.54
CA SER A 134 17.24 -13.60 4.67
C SER A 134 17.51 -12.45 5.67
N ALA A 135 18.40 -12.65 6.64
CA ALA A 135 18.79 -11.61 7.60
C ALA A 135 19.73 -10.57 6.97
N GLU A 136 20.71 -11.00 6.18
CA GLU A 136 21.58 -10.10 5.42
C GLU A 136 20.79 -9.29 4.40
N PHE A 137 19.87 -9.92 3.67
CA PHE A 137 18.98 -9.21 2.74
C PHE A 137 18.10 -8.16 3.45
N ALA A 138 17.55 -8.50 4.61
CA ALA A 138 16.74 -7.56 5.40
C ALA A 138 17.58 -6.36 5.87
N GLY A 139 18.84 -6.57 6.25
CA GLY A 139 19.79 -5.49 6.55
C GLY A 139 20.06 -4.59 5.34
N LEU A 140 20.43 -5.17 4.19
CA LEU A 140 20.67 -4.41 2.95
C LEU A 140 19.46 -3.57 2.51
N ALA A 141 18.25 -4.14 2.61
CA ALA A 141 17.01 -3.42 2.29
C ALA A 141 16.72 -2.29 3.28
N ALA A 142 16.97 -2.50 4.58
CA ALA A 142 16.80 -1.48 5.63
C ALA A 142 17.81 -0.33 5.50
N ASP A 143 19.09 -0.64 5.26
CA ASP A 143 20.15 0.35 5.10
C ASP A 143 19.94 1.21 3.84
N TRP A 144 19.53 0.60 2.72
CA TRP A 144 19.19 1.34 1.50
C TRP A 144 17.94 2.20 1.70
N ILE A 145 16.81 1.64 2.19
CA ILE A 145 15.56 2.42 2.31
C ILE A 145 15.67 3.56 3.34
N GLY A 146 16.56 3.43 4.34
CA GLY A 146 16.85 4.47 5.32
C GLY A 146 17.67 5.66 4.78
N THR A 147 18.30 5.52 3.60
CA THR A 147 19.20 6.55 3.03
C THR A 147 18.82 7.00 1.62
N ALA A 148 18.21 6.11 0.83
CA ALA A 148 17.81 6.35 -0.55
C ALA A 148 16.75 7.45 -0.66
N ARG A 149 16.90 8.32 -1.66
CA ARG A 149 16.02 9.46 -1.91
C ARG A 149 15.42 9.39 -3.30
N HIS A 150 14.15 9.75 -3.38
CA HIS A 150 13.42 9.81 -4.63
C HIS A 150 13.89 11.00 -5.50
N PRO A 151 14.14 10.80 -6.81
CA PRO A 151 14.82 11.80 -7.64
C PRO A 151 14.06 13.12 -7.83
N ARG A 152 12.72 13.09 -7.96
CA ARG A 152 11.90 14.32 -8.11
C ARG A 152 11.70 15.12 -6.83
N PHE A 153 11.51 14.45 -5.69
CA PHE A 153 11.10 15.07 -4.44
C PHE A 153 12.26 15.29 -3.46
N GLU A 154 13.42 14.67 -3.71
CA GLU A 154 14.64 14.73 -2.88
C GLU A 154 14.44 14.28 -1.41
N ARG A 155 13.34 13.55 -1.15
CA ARG A 155 12.95 12.99 0.15
C ARG A 155 13.23 11.48 0.23
N PRO A 156 13.42 10.90 1.44
CA PRO A 156 13.40 9.45 1.62
C PRO A 156 12.13 8.84 1.03
N TYR A 157 12.23 7.65 0.43
CA TYR A 157 11.07 6.97 -0.15
C TYR A 157 9.96 6.70 0.88
N THR A 158 10.32 6.43 2.13
CA THR A 158 9.39 6.25 3.27
C THR A 158 8.67 7.52 3.72
N GLU A 159 9.09 8.71 3.25
CA GLU A 159 8.35 9.97 3.43
C GLU A 159 7.34 10.26 2.30
N LEU A 160 7.36 9.46 1.22
CA LEU A 160 6.51 9.61 0.04
C LEU A 160 5.35 8.61 0.04
N VAL A 161 4.96 8.20 1.24
CA VAL A 161 3.71 7.51 1.53
C VAL A 161 2.54 8.49 1.48
N TYR A 162 1.33 8.00 1.20
CA TYR A 162 0.16 8.86 1.12
C TYR A 162 -0.50 9.07 2.48
N GLN A 163 -0.54 10.33 2.94
CA GLN A 163 -1.15 10.73 4.21
C GLN A 163 -2.62 10.27 4.35
N PRO A 164 -3.49 10.42 3.33
CA PRO A 164 -4.86 9.89 3.40
C PRO A 164 -4.91 8.36 3.58
N MET A 165 -3.92 7.63 3.06
CA MET A 165 -3.85 6.18 3.20
C MET A 165 -3.35 5.75 4.58
N LEU A 166 -2.44 6.51 5.21
CA LEU A 166 -2.08 6.31 6.62
C LEU A 166 -3.29 6.46 7.54
N GLU A 167 -4.11 7.49 7.32
CA GLU A 167 -5.37 7.74 8.04
C GLU A 167 -6.37 6.59 7.82
N LEU A 168 -6.53 6.13 6.58
CA LEU A 168 -7.41 4.99 6.26
C LEU A 168 -6.97 3.71 6.96
N LEU A 169 -5.66 3.41 6.98
CA LEU A 169 -5.10 2.26 7.67
C LEU A 169 -5.34 2.35 9.19
N GLU A 170 -5.18 3.52 9.80
CA GLU A 170 -5.47 3.75 11.22
C GLU A 170 -6.98 3.61 11.52
N TYR A 171 -7.84 4.26 10.75
CA TYR A 171 -9.30 4.20 10.90
C TYR A 171 -9.83 2.75 10.79
N LEU A 172 -9.33 1.97 9.83
CA LEU A 172 -9.72 0.57 9.68
C LEU A 172 -9.27 -0.27 10.90
N ARG A 173 -8.03 -0.10 11.39
CA ARG A 173 -7.55 -0.79 12.59
C ARG A 173 -8.34 -0.40 13.84
N ALA A 174 -8.68 0.87 14.01
CA ALA A 174 -9.53 1.35 15.10
C ALA A 174 -10.93 0.70 15.09
N ASN A 175 -11.42 0.34 13.90
CA ASN A 175 -12.66 -0.39 13.67
C ASN A 175 -12.50 -1.93 13.64
N GLY A 176 -11.35 -2.43 14.08
CA GLY A 176 -11.08 -3.86 14.25
C GLY A 176 -10.75 -4.62 12.97
N PHE A 177 -10.40 -3.93 11.88
CA PHE A 177 -9.83 -4.60 10.70
C PHE A 177 -8.37 -4.97 10.92
N LYS A 178 -7.95 -6.04 10.22
CA LYS A 178 -6.54 -6.34 9.95
C LYS A 178 -6.20 -5.82 8.56
N THR A 179 -5.14 -5.00 8.48
CA THR A 179 -4.71 -4.32 7.25
C THR A 179 -3.50 -5.02 6.67
N TYR A 180 -3.65 -5.65 5.51
CA TYR A 180 -2.60 -6.41 4.83
C TYR A 180 -2.10 -5.68 3.58
N ILE A 181 -0.81 -5.84 3.29
CA ILE A 181 -0.23 -5.51 1.97
C ILE A 181 -0.32 -6.77 1.09
N VAL A 182 -0.66 -6.59 -0.18
CA VAL A 182 -0.73 -7.63 -1.24
C VAL A 182 -0.18 -7.01 -2.53
N SER A 183 1.12 -7.18 -2.75
CA SER A 183 1.86 -6.41 -3.74
C SER A 183 2.73 -7.26 -4.66
N GLY A 184 2.83 -6.86 -5.93
CA GLY A 184 3.78 -7.46 -6.86
C GLY A 184 5.23 -7.34 -6.38
N GLY A 185 5.54 -6.31 -5.57
CA GLY A 185 6.84 -6.13 -4.94
C GLY A 185 7.28 -7.31 -4.05
N GLY A 186 8.59 -7.46 -3.89
CA GLY A 186 9.19 -8.55 -3.13
C GLY A 186 8.88 -8.46 -1.63
N ILE A 187 8.27 -9.51 -1.08
CA ILE A 187 7.83 -9.59 0.32
C ILE A 187 8.94 -9.24 1.32
N ALA A 188 10.18 -9.65 1.02
CA ALA A 188 11.35 -9.44 1.88
C ALA A 188 11.90 -8.00 1.82
N PHE A 189 11.59 -7.23 0.77
CA PHE A 189 12.01 -5.83 0.63
C PHE A 189 11.09 -4.89 1.43
N MET A 190 9.80 -5.21 1.54
CA MET A 190 8.82 -4.44 2.29
C MET A 190 8.92 -4.66 3.81
N ARG A 191 8.99 -5.92 4.25
CA ARG A 191 8.96 -6.33 5.67
C ARG A 191 9.91 -5.57 6.62
N PRO A 192 11.12 -5.14 6.24
CA PRO A 192 12.03 -4.41 7.15
C PRO A 192 11.53 -3.03 7.61
N TRP A 193 10.55 -2.41 6.93
CA TRP A 193 10.15 -1.02 7.20
C TRP A 193 8.64 -0.77 7.25
N THR A 194 7.78 -1.65 6.68
CA THR A 194 6.32 -1.41 6.64
C THR A 194 5.66 -1.28 8.01
N GLU A 195 6.19 -1.92 9.04
CA GLU A 195 5.62 -1.83 10.39
C GLU A 195 5.79 -0.42 10.97
N GLN A 196 6.99 0.16 10.84
CA GLN A 196 7.29 1.51 11.32
C GLN A 196 6.54 2.59 10.53
N VAL A 197 6.32 2.37 9.23
CA VAL A 197 5.78 3.39 8.32
C VAL A 197 4.25 3.31 8.20
N TYR A 198 3.68 2.11 8.09
CA TYR A 198 2.24 1.90 7.87
C TYR A 198 1.50 1.32 9.09
N GLY A 199 2.22 0.83 10.11
CA GLY A 199 1.64 0.01 11.16
C GLY A 199 1.24 -1.40 10.68
N ILE A 200 1.89 -1.91 9.62
CA ILE A 200 1.61 -3.24 9.03
C ILE A 200 2.81 -4.17 9.34
N PRO A 201 2.66 -5.10 10.30
CA PRO A 201 3.76 -5.97 10.75
C PRO A 201 4.11 -7.04 9.70
N PRO A 202 5.29 -7.68 9.78
CA PRO A 202 5.80 -8.56 8.72
C PRO A 202 4.87 -9.72 8.32
N GLU A 203 4.10 -10.29 9.25
CA GLU A 203 3.12 -11.34 8.99
C GLU A 203 1.83 -10.85 8.29
N GLN A 204 1.65 -9.53 8.17
CA GLN A 204 0.57 -8.89 7.39
C GLN A 204 1.04 -8.37 6.03
N VAL A 205 2.29 -8.64 5.65
CA VAL A 205 2.82 -8.38 4.30
C VAL A 205 2.77 -9.65 3.46
N VAL A 206 2.03 -9.60 2.35
CA VAL A 206 2.03 -10.55 1.23
C VAL A 206 2.72 -9.88 0.05
N GLY A 207 3.52 -10.65 -0.70
CA GLY A 207 4.15 -10.17 -1.93
C GLY A 207 4.92 -11.27 -2.64
N SER A 208 5.62 -10.91 -3.72
CA SER A 208 6.42 -11.85 -4.53
C SER A 208 7.58 -12.45 -3.74
N GLN A 209 7.91 -13.72 -4.01
CA GLN A 209 8.79 -14.55 -3.19
C GLN A 209 9.73 -15.40 -4.05
N ILE A 210 10.94 -15.59 -3.55
CA ILE A 210 11.88 -16.61 -4.01
C ILE A 210 11.86 -17.79 -3.04
N GLU A 211 12.36 -18.94 -3.48
CA GLU A 211 12.50 -20.12 -2.64
C GLU A 211 13.51 -19.89 -1.49
N LEU A 212 13.28 -20.58 -0.38
CA LEU A 212 14.06 -20.43 0.86
C LEU A 212 14.50 -21.80 1.37
N ALA A 213 15.79 -21.95 1.69
CA ALA A 213 16.32 -23.15 2.31
C ALA A 213 16.67 -22.91 3.78
N TYR A 214 16.42 -23.90 4.63
CA TYR A 214 17.02 -23.96 5.97
C TYR A 214 18.42 -24.56 5.87
N GLU A 215 19.42 -23.86 6.40
CA GLU A 215 20.80 -24.31 6.45
C GLU A 215 21.39 -24.12 7.85
N VAL A 216 22.54 -24.78 8.11
CA VAL A 216 23.35 -24.55 9.31
C VAL A 216 24.75 -24.13 8.88
N GLN A 217 25.03 -22.83 8.96
CA GLN A 217 26.31 -22.22 8.57
C GLN A 217 27.09 -21.86 9.84
N ASP A 218 28.34 -22.31 9.95
CA ASP A 218 29.18 -22.17 11.16
C ASP A 218 28.47 -22.55 12.49
N GLY A 219 27.63 -23.58 12.44
CA GLY A 219 26.85 -24.06 13.59
C GLY A 219 25.61 -23.21 13.94
N LYS A 220 25.28 -22.17 13.15
CA LYS A 220 24.10 -21.32 13.33
C LYS A 220 23.00 -21.69 12.34
N PRO A 221 21.75 -21.90 12.78
CA PRO A 221 20.62 -22.08 11.88
C PRO A 221 20.31 -20.77 11.15
N VAL A 222 20.20 -20.83 9.83
CA VAL A 222 19.93 -19.69 8.95
C VAL A 222 18.90 -20.05 7.87
N ILE A 223 18.24 -19.04 7.31
CA ILE A 223 17.37 -19.17 6.14
C ILE A 223 18.06 -18.51 4.96
N VAL A 224 18.37 -19.29 3.92
CA VAL A 224 19.14 -18.88 2.74
C VAL A 224 18.21 -18.69 1.54
N ARG A 225 18.48 -17.62 0.78
CA ARG A 225 17.72 -17.19 -0.39
C ARG A 225 18.16 -17.97 -1.62
N GLN A 226 17.26 -18.76 -2.22
CA GLN A 226 17.59 -19.59 -3.38
C GLN A 226 17.37 -18.84 -4.70
N PRO A 227 18.10 -19.17 -5.78
CA PRO A 227 17.94 -18.57 -7.11
C PRO A 227 16.73 -19.15 -7.88
N GLU A 228 15.57 -19.24 -7.24
CA GLU A 228 14.33 -19.78 -7.82
C GLU A 228 13.12 -18.94 -7.35
N ILE A 229 12.14 -18.71 -8.24
CA ILE A 229 10.91 -17.97 -7.90
C ILE A 229 9.89 -18.94 -7.28
N ALA A 230 9.52 -18.70 -6.02
CA ALA A 230 8.47 -19.45 -5.33
C ALA A 230 7.06 -18.94 -5.71
N PHE A 231 6.92 -17.61 -5.85
CA PHE A 231 5.62 -16.99 -6.11
C PHE A 231 5.74 -15.57 -6.67
N ILE A 232 4.80 -15.17 -7.54
CA ILE A 232 4.61 -13.80 -8.00
C ILE A 232 3.21 -13.35 -7.57
N ASP A 233 3.13 -12.28 -6.77
CA ASP A 233 1.90 -11.77 -6.15
C ASP A 233 1.32 -10.58 -6.94
N ASP A 234 1.14 -10.77 -8.25
CA ASP A 234 0.62 -9.77 -9.19
C ASP A 234 -0.54 -10.35 -10.03
N LYS A 235 -1.50 -9.52 -10.44
CA LYS A 235 -2.67 -9.89 -11.24
C LYS A 235 -3.45 -11.04 -10.59
N ALA A 236 -3.66 -12.14 -11.33
CA ALA A 236 -4.28 -13.36 -10.82
C ALA A 236 -3.48 -14.04 -9.69
N GLY A 237 -2.21 -13.65 -9.47
CA GLY A 237 -1.44 -14.01 -8.29
C GLY A 237 -2.05 -13.47 -7.00
N LYS A 238 -2.51 -12.21 -6.96
CA LYS A 238 -2.97 -11.56 -5.71
C LYS A 238 -4.07 -12.34 -4.95
N PRO A 239 -5.16 -12.82 -5.58
CA PRO A 239 -6.13 -13.69 -4.90
C PRO A 239 -5.54 -15.01 -4.39
N VAL A 240 -4.55 -15.57 -5.08
CA VAL A 240 -3.84 -16.79 -4.67
C VAL A 240 -2.91 -16.50 -3.49
N GLY A 241 -2.20 -15.37 -3.49
CA GLY A 241 -1.37 -14.91 -2.37
C GLY A 241 -2.20 -14.69 -1.11
N ILE A 242 -3.30 -13.95 -1.23
CA ILE A 242 -4.28 -13.77 -0.15
C ILE A 242 -4.78 -15.10 0.40
N MET A 243 -5.23 -16.03 -0.47
CA MET A 243 -5.77 -17.31 0.01
C MET A 243 -4.71 -18.22 0.63
N ARG A 244 -3.45 -18.17 0.16
CA ARG A 244 -2.33 -18.92 0.73
C ARG A 244 -1.87 -18.37 2.08
N HIS A 245 -1.79 -17.04 2.21
CA HIS A 245 -1.18 -16.38 3.37
C HIS A 245 -2.20 -15.99 4.45
N ILE A 246 -3.36 -15.47 4.07
CA ILE A 246 -4.42 -15.00 4.98
C ILE A 246 -5.49 -16.09 5.20
N GLY A 247 -5.74 -16.93 4.20
CA GLY A 247 -6.74 -18.00 4.27
C GLY A 247 -8.20 -17.52 4.31
N ARG A 248 -8.45 -16.23 4.01
CA ARG A 248 -9.78 -15.59 4.04
C ARG A 248 -9.92 -14.62 2.86
N ARG A 249 -11.14 -14.48 2.33
CA ARG A 249 -11.46 -13.42 1.37
C ARG A 249 -11.61 -12.08 2.10
N PRO A 250 -11.01 -10.98 1.62
CA PRO A 250 -11.18 -9.66 2.21
C PRO A 250 -12.62 -9.15 2.15
N LEU A 251 -12.87 -8.11 2.96
CA LEU A 251 -14.06 -7.27 2.83
C LEU A 251 -13.79 -6.02 1.99
N LEU A 252 -12.57 -5.47 2.10
CA LEU A 252 -12.09 -4.29 1.40
C LEU A 252 -10.82 -4.62 0.61
N ALA A 253 -10.74 -4.16 -0.64
CA ALA A 253 -9.53 -4.16 -1.45
C ALA A 253 -9.27 -2.78 -2.04
N PHE A 254 -8.04 -2.28 -1.92
CA PHE A 254 -7.59 -1.02 -2.52
C PHE A 254 -6.37 -1.31 -3.40
N GLY A 255 -6.43 -0.89 -4.66
CA GLY A 255 -5.30 -0.90 -5.59
C GLY A 255 -5.22 0.41 -6.37
N ASN A 256 -4.38 0.44 -7.40
CA ASN A 256 -4.27 1.59 -8.32
C ASN A 256 -3.99 1.18 -9.78
N SER A 257 -3.86 -0.11 -10.07
CA SER A 257 -3.40 -0.60 -11.37
C SER A 257 -4.26 -1.76 -11.91
N ASP A 258 -4.08 -2.10 -13.19
CA ASP A 258 -4.63 -3.32 -13.77
C ASP A 258 -4.01 -4.61 -13.16
N GLY A 259 -2.89 -4.48 -12.43
CA GLY A 259 -2.33 -5.55 -11.58
C GLY A 259 -3.22 -5.90 -10.38
N ASP A 260 -4.09 -4.99 -9.97
CA ASP A 260 -5.03 -5.17 -8.87
C ASP A 260 -6.38 -5.75 -9.30
N TYR A 261 -6.65 -5.82 -10.61
CA TYR A 261 -7.96 -6.13 -11.15
C TYR A 261 -8.57 -7.41 -10.52
N GLN A 262 -7.81 -8.51 -10.45
CA GLN A 262 -8.31 -9.77 -9.86
C GLN A 262 -8.39 -9.72 -8.33
N MET A 263 -7.58 -8.91 -7.64
CA MET A 263 -7.69 -8.68 -6.19
C MET A 263 -9.02 -7.99 -5.85
N LEU A 264 -9.35 -6.92 -6.58
CA LEU A 264 -10.63 -6.24 -6.43
C LEU A 264 -11.80 -7.14 -6.84
N GLU A 265 -11.75 -7.78 -8.02
CA GLU A 265 -12.84 -8.62 -8.54
C GLU A 265 -13.15 -9.78 -7.60
N TRP A 266 -12.13 -10.48 -7.09
CA TRP A 266 -12.33 -11.58 -6.16
C TRP A 266 -12.86 -11.08 -4.81
N THR A 267 -12.43 -9.92 -4.34
CA THR A 267 -12.93 -9.31 -3.10
C THR A 267 -14.39 -8.88 -3.22
N THR A 268 -14.75 -8.10 -4.25
CA THR A 268 -16.11 -7.55 -4.41
C THR A 268 -17.14 -8.57 -4.90
N ALA A 269 -16.72 -9.67 -5.54
CA ALA A 269 -17.59 -10.82 -5.80
C ALA A 269 -17.87 -11.69 -4.55
N GLY A 270 -17.57 -11.22 -3.34
CA GLY A 270 -17.91 -11.86 -2.07
C GLY A 270 -19.36 -11.58 -1.63
N PRO A 271 -19.97 -12.44 -0.78
CA PRO A 271 -21.33 -12.24 -0.28
C PRO A 271 -21.38 -11.22 0.88
N GLY A 272 -22.45 -10.41 0.92
CA GLY A 272 -22.60 -9.28 1.86
C GLY A 272 -21.79 -8.05 1.42
N SER A 273 -21.86 -6.94 2.15
CA SER A 273 -21.16 -5.70 1.81
C SER A 273 -19.66 -5.90 1.53
N ARG A 274 -19.19 -5.32 0.43
CA ARG A 274 -17.79 -5.31 -0.01
C ARG A 274 -17.43 -3.96 -0.61
N LEU A 275 -16.17 -3.57 -0.47
CA LEU A 275 -15.66 -2.33 -1.06
C LEU A 275 -14.40 -2.61 -1.89
N GLY A 276 -14.40 -2.16 -3.14
CA GLY A 276 -13.23 -2.13 -4.01
C GLY A 276 -12.91 -0.69 -4.36
N LEU A 277 -11.66 -0.26 -4.20
CA LEU A 277 -11.21 1.10 -4.54
C LEU A 277 -10.01 1.07 -5.48
N LEU A 278 -9.99 2.00 -6.43
CA LEU A 278 -8.84 2.25 -7.31
C LEU A 278 -8.39 3.69 -7.18
N LEU A 279 -7.12 3.92 -6.84
CA LEU A 279 -6.52 5.26 -6.87
C LEU A 279 -6.20 5.63 -8.32
N HIS A 280 -6.73 6.78 -8.76
CA HIS A 280 -6.38 7.39 -10.03
C HIS A 280 -5.40 8.54 -9.79
N HIS A 281 -4.21 8.40 -10.36
CA HIS A 281 -3.14 9.40 -10.30
C HIS A 281 -3.43 10.49 -11.33
N ASP A 282 -4.25 11.48 -10.95
CA ASP A 282 -4.66 12.61 -11.79
C ASP A 282 -4.06 13.96 -11.35
N ASP A 283 -3.04 13.94 -10.47
CA ASP A 283 -2.44 15.15 -9.86
C ASP A 283 -0.94 15.28 -10.12
N GLY A 284 -0.58 15.65 -11.35
CA GLY A 284 0.81 15.92 -11.73
C GLY A 284 1.47 17.14 -11.04
N GLU A 285 0.71 17.94 -10.28
CA GLU A 285 1.24 19.10 -9.54
C GLU A 285 1.77 18.67 -8.17
N ARG A 286 0.98 17.91 -7.41
CA ARG A 286 1.35 17.42 -6.06
C ARG A 286 2.06 16.06 -6.09
N GLU A 287 1.74 15.23 -7.08
CA GLU A 287 2.28 13.88 -7.32
C GLU A 287 2.56 13.76 -8.84
N TYR A 288 2.32 12.61 -9.47
CA TYR A 288 2.37 12.40 -10.91
C TYR A 288 0.95 12.31 -11.49
N ALA A 289 0.83 12.41 -12.81
CA ALA A 289 -0.42 12.14 -13.51
C ALA A 289 -0.17 11.03 -14.54
N TYR A 290 -0.77 9.86 -14.34
CA TYR A 290 -0.58 8.68 -15.19
C TYR A 290 -1.73 7.68 -15.04
N ASP A 291 -2.03 6.96 -16.13
CA ASP A 291 -2.98 5.85 -16.14
C ASP A 291 -2.65 4.83 -17.26
N ARG A 292 -3.22 4.99 -18.46
CA ARG A 292 -3.28 3.96 -19.50
C ARG A 292 -1.95 3.70 -20.22
N GLU A 293 -1.20 4.77 -20.43
CA GLU A 293 0.07 4.74 -21.14
C GLU A 293 1.28 4.47 -20.24
N SER A 294 1.08 4.32 -18.92
CA SER A 294 2.20 4.13 -17.99
C SER A 294 2.89 2.77 -18.18
N HIS A 295 4.20 2.73 -17.92
CA HIS A 295 4.96 1.49 -17.76
C HIS A 295 4.92 0.97 -16.30
N PHE A 296 4.78 1.87 -15.33
CA PHE A 296 4.69 1.59 -13.90
C PHE A 296 3.29 1.94 -13.40
N GLY A 297 2.60 0.99 -12.77
CA GLY A 297 1.23 1.23 -12.26
C GLY A 297 0.19 1.52 -13.32
N ARG A 298 0.28 0.86 -14.48
CA ARG A 298 -0.70 1.05 -15.57
C ARG A 298 -2.11 0.78 -15.07
N LEU A 299 -3.00 1.74 -15.29
CA LEU A 299 -4.42 1.64 -15.00
C LEU A 299 -5.20 1.95 -16.27
N ASP A 300 -5.83 0.94 -16.86
CA ASP A 300 -6.50 1.05 -18.16
C ASP A 300 -7.87 0.36 -18.08
N ARG A 301 -7.85 -0.97 -18.03
CA ARG A 301 -9.06 -1.77 -17.87
C ARG A 301 -9.78 -1.49 -16.55
N GLY A 302 -9.03 -1.25 -15.47
CA GLY A 302 -9.59 -0.94 -14.16
C GLY A 302 -10.49 0.31 -14.17
N LEU A 303 -10.17 1.32 -14.98
CA LEU A 303 -10.99 2.53 -15.13
C LEU A 303 -12.29 2.27 -15.91
N ASP A 304 -12.22 1.44 -16.96
CA ASP A 304 -13.38 1.15 -17.80
C ASP A 304 -14.38 0.21 -17.10
N ASP A 305 -13.89 -0.84 -16.43
CA ASP A 305 -14.72 -1.85 -15.78
C ASP A 305 -15.27 -1.38 -14.40
N ALA A 306 -14.67 -0.37 -13.77
CA ALA A 306 -14.99 0.04 -12.38
C ALA A 306 -16.48 0.30 -12.12
N ALA A 307 -17.16 1.02 -13.03
CA ALA A 307 -18.58 1.34 -12.87
C ALA A 307 -19.49 0.10 -12.95
N GLU A 308 -19.15 -0.88 -13.78
CA GLU A 308 -19.87 -2.17 -13.85
C GLU A 308 -19.59 -3.03 -12.61
N LYS A 309 -18.35 -3.00 -12.12
CA LYS A 309 -17.90 -3.79 -10.96
C LYS A 309 -18.26 -3.18 -9.60
N GLY A 310 -18.80 -1.97 -9.56
CA GLY A 310 -19.07 -1.23 -8.33
C GLY A 310 -17.81 -0.80 -7.58
N TRP A 311 -16.71 -0.58 -8.29
CA TRP A 311 -15.45 -0.09 -7.70
C TRP A 311 -15.46 1.43 -7.64
N GLN A 312 -15.03 1.96 -6.49
CA GLN A 312 -14.90 3.40 -6.29
C GLN A 312 -13.56 3.88 -6.86
N ILE A 313 -13.60 4.68 -7.93
CA ILE A 313 -12.44 5.46 -8.36
C ILE A 313 -12.20 6.59 -7.35
N VAL A 314 -10.98 6.71 -6.85
CA VAL A 314 -10.50 7.77 -5.97
C VAL A 314 -9.60 8.69 -6.78
N SER A 315 -10.00 9.95 -6.96
CA SER A 315 -9.22 10.96 -7.69
C SER A 315 -8.26 11.63 -6.73
N MET A 316 -6.96 11.39 -6.87
CA MET A 316 -5.94 12.02 -6.01
C MET A 316 -6.09 13.56 -5.99
N LYS A 317 -6.41 14.17 -7.13
CA LYS A 317 -6.55 15.61 -7.29
C LYS A 317 -7.75 16.20 -6.55
N ARG A 318 -8.84 15.46 -6.41
CA ARG A 318 -10.13 15.98 -5.89
C ARG A 318 -10.46 15.43 -4.50
N ASP A 319 -10.20 14.16 -4.28
CA ASP A 319 -10.64 13.43 -3.09
C ASP A 319 -9.63 13.52 -1.95
N TRP A 320 -8.39 13.97 -2.20
CA TRP A 320 -7.35 14.17 -1.18
C TRP A 320 -6.98 15.65 -1.02
N ALA A 321 -7.08 16.16 0.21
CA ALA A 321 -6.67 17.51 0.59
C ALA A 321 -5.13 17.66 0.67
N SER A 322 -4.43 16.61 1.07
CA SER A 322 -2.95 16.50 1.01
C SER A 322 -2.54 15.13 0.47
N VAL A 323 -1.41 15.07 -0.25
CA VAL A 323 -0.88 13.81 -0.76
C VAL A 323 0.09 13.17 0.24
N PHE A 324 1.20 13.83 0.56
CA PHE A 324 2.22 13.32 1.48
C PHE A 324 2.07 13.88 2.90
N PRO A 325 2.56 13.16 3.93
CA PRO A 325 2.75 13.73 5.25
C PRO A 325 3.61 14.99 5.17
N ASN A 326 3.21 16.02 5.93
CA ASN A 326 4.06 17.18 6.17
C ASN A 326 5.40 16.68 6.74
N ALA A 327 6.52 17.16 6.18
CA ALA A 327 7.84 16.82 6.70
C ALA A 327 7.92 17.26 8.17
N GLY A 328 7.91 16.29 9.08
CA GLY A 328 8.19 16.53 10.49
C GLY A 328 9.60 17.10 10.66
N PRO A 329 9.89 17.77 11.80
CA PRO A 329 11.27 18.13 12.11
C PRO A 329 12.13 16.85 12.10
N GLN A 330 13.20 16.86 11.28
CA GLN A 330 14.08 15.70 11.11
C GLN A 330 14.59 15.20 12.46
N ALA A 331 14.18 13.99 12.84
CA ALA A 331 14.60 13.35 14.07
C ALA A 331 16.02 12.77 13.88
N GLY A 332 17.04 13.62 14.03
CA GLY A 332 18.44 13.18 13.97
C GLY A 332 19.43 14.23 13.47
N GLN A 333 19.78 15.18 14.36
CA GLN A 333 21.18 15.56 14.57
C GLN A 333 21.62 14.97 15.92
#